data_AF-A0A2E5VB16-F1
#
_entry.id   AF-A0A2E5VB16-F1
#
_cell.length_a   1.000
_cell.length_b   1.000
_cell.length_c   1.000
_cell.angle_alpha   90.00
_cell.angle_beta   90.00
_cell.angle_gamma   90.00
#
_symmetry.space_group_name_H-M   'P 1'
#
loop_
_entity.id
_entity.type
_entity.pdbx_description
1 polymer ?
#
loop_
_entity_poly.entity_id
_entity_poly.type
_entity_poly.pdbx_seq_one_letter_code
_entity_poly.pdbx_strand_id
1 'polypeptide(L)' 'MDLNTFFFGLLIIVSLAVFFYVGKFKASAKQRNREDKINWQSGRRFSGLKMIIWIMVSILGIALLARIFTG' A
#
# COMPACT_ATOMS: atom_id res chain seq x y z
N MET A 1 31.41 -0.53 -7.49
CA MET A 1 30.60 -0.34 -6.26
C MET A 1 31.52 0.30 -5.25
N ASP A 2 31.06 1.40 -4.68
CA ASP A 2 31.91 2.37 -4.03
C ASP A 2 31.71 2.23 -2.53
N LEU A 3 32.63 2.72 -1.70
CA LEU A 3 32.49 2.64 -0.25
C LEU A 3 31.16 3.26 0.23
N ASN A 4 30.71 4.33 -0.45
CA ASN A 4 29.41 4.96 -0.22
C ASN A 4 28.26 3.99 -0.50
N THR A 5 28.30 3.25 -1.61
CA THR A 5 27.25 2.28 -1.99
C THR A 5 27.13 1.18 -0.94
N PHE A 6 28.25 0.67 -0.42
CA PHE A 6 28.25 -0.33 0.65
C PHE A 6 27.73 0.24 1.97
N PHE A 7 28.16 1.45 2.34
CA PHE A 7 27.73 2.12 3.56
C PHE A 7 26.21 2.38 3.56
N PHE A 8 25.67 2.95 2.49
CA PHE A 8 24.23 3.20 2.37
C PHE A 8 23.42 1.91 2.25
N GLY A 9 23.93 0.89 1.55
CA GLY A 9 23.30 -0.43 1.49
C GLY A 9 23.18 -1.09 2.87
N LEU A 10 24.23 -1.02 3.68
CA LEU A 10 24.21 -1.53 5.05
C LEU A 10 23.21 -0.75 5.93
N LEU A 11 23.20 0.58 5.79
CA LEU A 11 22.25 1.47 6.47
C LEU A 11 20.81 1.04 6.20
N ILE A 12 20.47 0.78 4.94
CA ILE A 12 19.13 0.31 4.52
C ILE A 12 18.78 -0.99 5.23
N ILE A 13 19.67 -2.00 5.18
CA ILE A 13 19.42 -3.31 5.80
C ILE A 13 19.19 -3.16 7.31
N VAL A 14 20.02 -2.37 8.00
CA VAL A 14 19.89 -2.13 9.44
C VAL A 14 18.60 -1.39 9.76
N SER A 15 18.23 -0.37 9.00
CA SER A 15 16.97 0.35 9.19
C SER A 15 15.75 -0.56 9.00
N LEU A 16 15.76 -1.41 7.98
CA LEU A 16 14.72 -2.42 7.77
C LEU A 16 14.65 -3.42 8.92
N ALA A 17 15.79 -3.92 9.41
CA ALA A 17 15.84 -4.84 10.53
C ALA A 17 15.25 -4.22 11.81
N VAL A 18 15.63 -2.97 12.14
CA VAL A 18 15.07 -2.22 13.27
C VAL A 18 13.58 -1.99 13.09
N PHE A 19 13.14 -1.57 11.89
CA PHE A 19 11.73 -1.35 11.59
C PHE A 19 10.90 -2.62 11.78
N PHE A 20 11.35 -3.77 11.27
CA PHE A 20 10.63 -5.04 11.45
C PHE A 20 10.67 -5.55 12.88
N TYR A 21 11.76 -5.30 13.62
CA TYR A 21 11.85 -5.65 15.03
C TYR A 21 10.88 -4.81 15.88
N VAL A 22 10.89 -3.48 15.69
CA VAL A 22 10.03 -2.55 16.43
C VAL A 22 8.57 -2.69 16.00
N GLY A 23 8.31 -2.92 14.71
CA GLY A 23 6.98 -3.16 14.17
C GLY A 23 6.27 -4.40 14.73
N LYS A 24 7.01 -5.34 15.33
CA LYS A 24 6.43 -6.49 16.05
C LYS A 24 5.84 -6.10 17.40
N PHE A 25 6.18 -4.95 17.97
CA PHE A 25 5.53 -4.43 19.17
C PHE A 25 4.11 -3.96 18.83
N LYS A 26 3.20 -4.93 18.83
CA LYS A 26 1.78 -4.69 18.70
C LYS A 26 1.29 -3.98 19.96
N ALA A 27 0.45 -2.96 19.79
CA ALA A 27 -0.21 -2.31 20.92
C ALA A 27 -0.84 -3.35 21.87
N SER A 28 -0.81 -3.06 23.17
CA SER A 28 -1.22 -3.99 24.23
C SER A 28 -2.58 -4.60 23.92
N ALA A 29 -2.78 -5.86 24.31
CA ALA A 29 -4.06 -6.55 24.14
C ALA A 29 -5.23 -5.74 24.73
N LYS A 30 -4.99 -5.01 25.82
CA LYS A 30 -5.94 -4.09 26.46
C LYS A 30 -6.36 -2.94 25.55
N GLN A 31 -5.46 -2.43 24.71
CA GLN A 31 -5.74 -1.35 23.76
C GLN A 31 -6.40 -1.88 22.47
N ARG A 32 -6.07 -3.09 22.03
CA ARG A 32 -6.66 -3.71 20.82
C ARG A 32 -8.04 -4.32 21.03
N ASN A 33 -8.33 -4.83 22.22
CA ASN A 33 -9.56 -5.54 22.54
C ASN A 33 -10.54 -4.66 23.33
N ARG A 34 -10.60 -3.37 23.00
CA ARG A 34 -11.55 -2.42 23.59
C ARG A 34 -12.98 -2.73 23.15
N GLU A 35 -13.95 -2.71 24.07
CA GLU A 35 -15.34 -3.05 23.73
C GLU A 35 -16.04 -1.96 22.91
N ASP A 36 -15.72 -0.69 23.15
CA ASP A 36 -16.14 0.50 22.39
C ASP A 36 -15.24 0.75 21.16
N LYS A 37 -14.89 -0.31 20.43
CA LYS A 37 -14.12 -0.17 19.18
C LYS A 37 -14.95 0.56 18.13
N ILE A 38 -14.43 1.69 17.61
CA ILE A 38 -15.02 2.36 16.46
C ILE A 38 -15.03 1.37 15.29
N ASN A 39 -16.22 0.96 14.86
CA ASN A 39 -16.40 0.05 13.74
C ASN A 39 -16.29 0.82 12.41
N TRP A 40 -15.06 1.03 11.95
CA TRP A 40 -14.77 1.63 10.65
C TRP A 40 -15.21 0.75 9.47
N GLN A 41 -15.49 -0.53 9.71
CA GLN A 41 -15.97 -1.50 8.71
C GLN A 41 -17.45 -1.30 8.39
N SER A 42 -18.25 -0.79 9.32
CA SER A 42 -19.69 -0.55 9.11
C SER A 42 -20.02 0.62 8.19
N GLY A 43 -19.07 1.54 7.93
CA GLY A 43 -19.35 2.78 7.19
C GLY A 43 -18.61 2.98 5.88
N ARG A 44 -17.62 2.15 5.54
CA ARG A 44 -16.76 2.38 4.36
C ARG A 44 -16.75 1.16 3.45
N ARG A 45 -17.82 0.99 2.68
CA ARG A 45 -17.73 0.26 1.41
C ARG A 45 -16.63 0.96 0.60
N PHE A 46 -15.56 0.26 0.26
CA PHE A 46 -14.52 0.68 -0.69
C PHE A 46 -15.08 0.84 -2.12
N SER A 47 -16.19 1.56 -2.26
CA SER A 47 -16.92 1.79 -3.50
C SER A 47 -16.12 2.72 -4.42
N GLY A 48 -15.40 3.71 -3.87
CA GLY A 48 -14.60 4.65 -4.65
C GLY A 48 -13.43 3.99 -5.41
N LEU A 49 -12.71 3.06 -4.78
CA LEU A 49 -11.60 2.36 -5.47
C LEU A 49 -12.09 1.49 -6.61
N LYS A 50 -13.21 0.78 -6.44
CA LYS A 50 -13.81 0.00 -7.54
C LYS A 50 -14.22 0.92 -8.70
N MET A 51 -14.79 2.08 -8.40
CA MET A 51 -15.17 3.07 -9.42
C MET A 51 -13.96 3.61 -10.19
N ILE A 52 -12.87 3.95 -9.48
CA ILE A 52 -11.62 4.41 -10.11
C ILE A 52 -11.04 3.33 -11.02
N ILE A 53 -11.03 2.08 -10.57
CA ILE A 53 -10.54 0.95 -11.38
C ILE A 53 -11.37 0.79 -12.67
N TRP A 54 -12.70 0.88 -12.58
CA TRP A 54 -13.55 0.82 -13.77
C TRP A 54 -13.27 1.95 -14.75
N ILE A 55 -13.10 3.18 -14.27
CA ILE A 55 -12.75 4.34 -15.10
C ILE A 55 -11.40 4.10 -15.82
N MET A 56 -10.39 3.63 -15.10
CA MET A 56 -9.07 3.35 -15.68
C MET A 56 -9.13 2.28 -16.76
N VAL A 57 -9.87 1.19 -16.52
CA VAL A 57 -10.05 0.11 -17.50
C VAL A 57 -10.77 0.61 -18.75
N SER A 58 -11.82 1.43 -18.59
CA SER A 58 -12.53 2.03 -19.72
C SER A 58 -11.63 2.94 -20.57
N ILE A 59 -10.84 3.81 -19.93
CA ILE A 59 -9.90 4.69 -20.63
C ILE A 59 -8.85 3.86 -21.40
N LEU A 60 -8.29 2.83 -20.76
CA LEU A 60 -7.30 1.95 -21.38
C LEU A 60 -7.90 1.20 -22.57
N GLY A 61 -9.12 0.68 -22.45
CA GLY A 61 -9.82 -0.02 -23.52
C GLY A 61 -10.08 0.87 -24.74
N ILE A 62 -10.52 2.12 -24.52
CA ILE A 62 -10.73 3.09 -25.60
C ILE A 62 -9.40 3.43 -26.28
N ALA A 63 -8.34 3.66 -25.51
CA ALA A 63 -7.01 3.96 -26.07
C ALA A 63 -6.47 2.80 -26.93
N LEU A 64 -6.66 1.55 -26.49
CA LEU A 64 -6.26 0.36 -27.25
C LEU A 64 -7.07 0.20 -28.53
N LEU A 65 -8.40 0.38 -28.48
CA LEU A 65 -9.24 0.35 -29.68
C LEU A 65 -8.84 1.45 -30.67
N ALA A 66 -8.66 2.68 -30.19
CA ALA A 66 -8.20 3.78 -31.03
C ALA A 66 -6.86 3.45 -31.71
N ARG A 67 -5.93 2.82 -30.99
CA ARG A 67 -4.64 2.36 -31.54
C ARG A 67 -4.79 1.28 -32.63
N ILE A 68 -5.78 0.39 -32.51
CA ILE A 68 -6.06 -0.63 -33.53
C ILE A 68 -6.61 -0.01 -34.81
N PHE A 69 -7.44 1.05 -34.71
CA PHE A 69 -8.02 1.71 -35.88
C PHE A 69 -7.15 2.81 -36.50
N THR A 70 -6.15 3.32 -35.77
CA THR A 70 -5.23 4.37 -36.25
C THR A 70 -3.82 3.86 -36.54
N GLY A 71 -3.57 2.57 -36.29
CA GLY A 71 -2.28 1.90 -36.47
C GLY A 71 -2.17 1.15 -37.78
#